data_AF-A0A0Q8KP13-F1
#
_entry.id   AF-A0A0Q8KP13-F1
#
_cell.length_a   1.000
_cell.length_b   1.000
_cell.length_c   1.000
_cell.angle_alpha   90.00
_cell.angle_beta   90.00
_cell.angle_gamma   90.00
#
_symmetry.space_group_name_H-M   'P 1'
#
loop_
_entity.id
_entity.type
_entity.pdbx_description
1 polymer ?
#
loop_
_entity_poly.entity_id
_entity_poly.type
_entity_poly.pdbx_seq_one_letter_code
_entity_poly.pdbx_strand_id
1 'polypeptide(L)' 'MADKIERSTFWLVWRDRGNAPTFQHFQKSAALAEAERLARLTPGEVFFVMKSTAAVCAPLPEIQHIKLVFDPIPF' A
#
# COMPACT_ATOMS: atom_id res chain seq x y z
N MET A 1 2.71 28.92 -6.19
CA MET A 1 3.94 28.21 -5.77
C MET A 1 3.49 26.82 -5.37
N ALA A 2 3.89 25.76 -6.07
CA ALA A 2 3.46 24.40 -5.73
C ALA A 2 4.06 24.02 -4.38
N ASP A 3 3.21 23.68 -3.42
CA ASP A 3 3.64 23.16 -2.13
C ASP A 3 4.43 21.88 -2.36
N LYS A 4 5.64 21.81 -1.81
CA LYS A 4 6.56 20.70 -2.05
C LYS A 4 6.16 19.56 -1.12
N ILE A 5 5.46 18.56 -1.64
CA ILE A 5 5.05 17.39 -0.85
C ILE A 5 6.31 16.57 -0.54
N GLU A 6 6.88 16.76 0.65
CA GLU A 6 7.99 15.96 1.13
C GLU A 6 7.48 14.76 1.94
N ARG A 7 7.92 13.55 1.56
CA ARG A 7 7.59 12.30 2.25
C ARG A 7 8.88 11.55 2.56
N SER A 8 9.03 11.12 3.81
CA SER A 8 10.16 10.29 4.24
C SER A 8 10.04 8.85 3.71
N THR A 9 11.18 8.20 3.47
CA THR A 9 11.18 6.75 3.21
C THR A 9 10.68 6.01 4.44
N PHE A 10 9.94 4.94 4.22
CA PHE A 10 9.38 4.09 5.26
C PHE A 10 9.50 2.62 4.84
N TRP A 11 9.22 1.74 5.80
CA TRP A 11 9.19 0.30 5.63
C TRP A 11 7.80 -0.24 5.93
N LEU A 12 7.36 -1.21 5.14
CA LEU A 12 6.14 -1.97 5.36
C LEU A 12 6.49 -3.43 5.63
N VAL A 13 5.69 -4.07 6.47
CA VAL A 13 5.71 -5.52 6.66
C VAL A 13 4.52 -6.10 5.91
N TRP A 14 4.78 -6.89 4.87
CA TRP A 14 3.74 -7.49 4.05
C TRP A 14 3.83 -9.02 4.11
N ARG A 15 2.70 -9.68 4.39
CA ARG A 15 2.61 -11.15 4.35
C ARG A 15 2.37 -11.59 2.90
N ASP A 16 3.04 -12.65 2.44
CA ASP A 16 2.78 -13.22 1.12
C ASP A 16 1.28 -13.53 0.95
N ARG A 17 0.68 -13.05 -0.15
CA ARG A 17 -0.77 -13.17 -0.43
C ARG A 17 -1.67 -12.67 0.72
N GLY A 18 -1.16 -11.84 1.61
CA GLY A 18 -1.88 -11.28 2.73
C GLY A 18 -2.65 -10.00 2.41
N ASN A 19 -3.31 -9.48 3.43
CA ASN A 19 -3.98 -8.18 3.35
C ASN A 19 -2.97 -7.04 3.16
N ALA A 20 -3.49 -5.89 2.73
CA ALA A 20 -2.69 -4.67 2.62
C ALA A 20 -2.10 -4.28 3.98
N PRO A 21 -0.80 -3.92 4.05
CA PRO A 21 -0.16 -3.50 5.29
C PRO A 21 -0.71 -2.16 5.78
N THR A 22 -0.91 -2.03 7.10
CA THR A 22 -1.62 -0.90 7.72
C THR A 22 -0.72 0.06 8.49
N PHE A 23 0.55 -0.30 8.72
CA PHE A 23 1.49 0.50 9.51
C PHE A 23 2.81 0.75 8.79
N GLN A 24 3.29 1.99 8.83
CA GLN A 24 4.57 2.42 8.26
C GLN A 24 5.64 2.51 9.36
N HIS A 25 6.73 1.77 9.22
CA HIS A 25 7.89 1.86 10.11
C HIS A 25 8.94 2.80 9.51
N PHE A 26 9.42 3.79 10.27
CA PHE A 26 10.48 4.68 9.80
C PHE A 26 11.90 4.12 10.00
N GLN A 27 12.03 2.95 10.63
CA GLN A 27 13.30 2.25 10.83
C GLN A 27 13.20 0.80 10.33
N LYS A 28 14.24 0.34 9.64
CA LYS A 28 14.31 -1.04 9.12
C LYS A 28 14.27 -2.06 10.25
N SER A 29 14.98 -1.81 11.35
CA SER A 29 15.02 -2.68 12.54
C SER A 29 13.65 -2.88 13.16
N ALA A 30 12.86 -1.80 13.29
CA ALA A 30 11.50 -1.88 13.80
C ALA A 30 10.57 -2.69 12.89
N ALA A 31 10.68 -2.53 11.57
CA ALA A 31 9.92 -3.35 10.61
C ALA A 31 10.33 -4.82 10.67
N LEU A 32 11.62 -5.11 10.81
CA LEU A 32 12.12 -6.48 10.92
C LEU A 32 11.62 -7.16 12.21
N ALA A 33 11.69 -6.46 13.35
CA ALA A 33 11.16 -6.97 14.62
C ALA A 33 9.66 -7.29 14.55
N GLU A 34 8.88 -6.46 13.83
CA GLU A 34 7.46 -6.71 13.62
C GLU A 34 7.21 -7.90 12.70
N ALA A 35 7.96 -8.02 11.60
CA ALA A 35 7.88 -9.19 10.71
C ALA A 35 8.18 -10.49 11.46
N GLU A 36 9.21 -10.49 12.32
CA GLU A 36 9.51 -11.63 13.17
C GLU A 36 8.39 -11.93 14.19
N ARG A 37 7.80 -10.90 14.81
CA ARG A 37 6.69 -11.07 15.74
C ARG A 37 5.50 -11.74 15.04
N LEU A 38 5.16 -11.30 13.83
CA LEU A 38 4.05 -11.86 13.04
C LEU A 38 4.34 -13.29 12.56
N ALA A 39 5.56 -13.57 12.10
CA ALA A 39 5.99 -14.90 11.71
C ALA A 39 5.90 -15.90 12.88
N ARG A 40 6.25 -15.47 14.11
CA ARG A 40 6.08 -16.30 15.32
C ARG A 40 4.62 -16.59 15.65
N LEU A 41 3.71 -15.65 15.37
CA LEU A 41 2.28 -15.81 15.63
C LEU A 41 1.56 -16.65 14.57
N THR A 42 2.12 -16.73 13.37
CA THR A 42 1.52 -17.45 12.24
C THR A 42 2.57 -18.34 11.55
N PRO A 43 2.91 -19.51 12.15
CA PRO A 43 3.93 -20.40 11.59
C PRO A 43 3.61 -20.85 10.17
N GLY A 44 4.62 -20.85 9.29
CA GLY A 44 4.49 -21.23 7.88
C GLY A 44 4.16 -20.08 6.94
N GLU A 45 3.74 -18.94 7.47
CA GLU A 45 3.52 -17.72 6.69
C GLU A 45 4.83 -16.97 6.44
N VAL A 46 4.95 -16.35 5.26
CA VAL A 46 6.15 -15.59 4.86
C VAL A 46 5.85 -14.10 4.95
N PHE A 47 6.76 -13.35 5.58
CA PHE A 47 6.67 -11.90 5.71
C PHE A 47 7.87 -11.21 5.04
N PHE A 48 7.58 -10.22 4.20
CA PHE A 48 8.56 -9.39 3.51
C PHE A 48 8.66 -8.02 4.16
N VAL A 49 9.89 -7.54 4.34
CA VAL A 49 10.19 -6.18 4.80
C VAL A 49 10.53 -5.32 3.58
N MET A 50 9.62 -4.42 3.21
CA MET A 50 9.68 -3.65 1.96
C MET A 50 10.00 -2.19 2.23
N LYS A 51 10.96 -1.61 1.50
CA LYS A 51 11.29 -0.17 1.56
C LYS A 51 10.48 0.59 0.52
N SER A 52 9.96 1.77 0.86
CA SER A 52 9.57 2.72 -0.18
C SER A 52 10.81 3.23 -0.93
N THR A 53 10.82 3.04 -2.25
CA THR A 53 11.91 3.44 -3.14
C THR A 53 11.57 4.64 -4.00
N ALA A 54 10.28 4.89 -4.22
CA ALA A 54 9.77 6.04 -4.96
C ALA A 54 8.37 6.42 -4.44
N ALA A 55 7.98 7.67 -4.69
CA ALA A 55 6.62 8.16 -4.48
C ALA A 55 6.24 9.05 -5.68
N VAL A 56 5.00 8.91 -6.14
CA VAL A 56 4.44 9.72 -7.23
C VAL A 56 3.10 10.28 -6.77
N CYS A 57 2.83 11.53 -7.12
CA CYS A 57 1.57 12.19 -6.85
C CYS A 57 1.18 12.96 -8.10
N ALA A 58 -0.08 12.84 -8.51
CA ALA A 58 -0.68 13.64 -9.56
C ALA A 58 -1.82 14.49 -8.96
N PRO A 59 -2.09 15.68 -9.50
CA PRO A 59 -3.30 16.42 -9.16
C PRO A 59 -4.55 15.59 -9.47
N LEU A 60 -5.70 16.01 -8.90
CA LEU A 60 -6.97 15.32 -9.08
C LEU A 60 -7.25 15.10 -10.57
N PRO A 61 -7.48 13.86 -11.05
CA PRO A 61 -7.89 13.65 -12.42
C PRO A 61 -9.27 14.30 -12.63
N GLU A 62 -9.53 14.79 -13.84
CA GLU A 62 -10.86 15.28 -14.17
C GLU A 62 -11.88 14.14 -14.05
N ILE A 63 -12.93 14.38 -13.26
CA ILE A 63 -14.03 13.43 -13.12
C ILE A 63 -14.87 13.48 -14.38
N GLN A 64 -15.02 12.34 -15.05
CA GLN A 64 -15.91 12.20 -16.20
C GLN A 64 -17.19 11.49 -15.79
N HIS A 65 -18.32 12.14 -16.00
CA HIS A 65 -19.62 11.50 -15.90
C HIS A 65 -19.91 10.77 -17.21
N ILE A 66 -19.78 9.44 -17.20
CA ILE A 66 -20.13 8.60 -18.33
C ILE A 66 -21.65 8.40 -18.32
N LYS A 67 -22.33 8.88 -19.36
CA LYS A 67 -23.74 8.57 -19.57
C LYS A 67 -23.87 7.11 -19.97
N LEU A 68 -24.52 6.31 -19.13
CA LEU A 68 -24.92 4.96 -19.50
C LEU A 68 -26.00 5.06 -20.59
N VAL A 69 -25.74 4.47 -21.75
CA VAL A 69 -26.77 4.24 -22.77
C VAL A 69 -27.50 2.97 -22.37
N PHE A 70 -28.82 2.95 -22.55
CA PHE A 70 -29.69 1.81 -22.25
C PHE A 70 -29.06 0.51 -22.77
N ASP A 71 -28.83 -0.44 -21.87
CA ASP A 71 -28.36 -1.78 -22.18
C ASP A 71 -29.58 -2.65 -22.48
N PRO A 72 -29.82 -3.03 -23.75
CA PRO A 72 -31.02 -3.76 -24.13
C PRO A 72 -30.99 -5.24 -23.74
N ILE A 73 -29.99 -5.73 -22.98
CA ILE A 73 -29.92 -7.14 -22.59
C ILE A 73 -31.18 -7.52 -21.79
N PRO A 74 -32.06 -8.37 -22.35
CA PRO A 74 -33.21 -8.90 -21.62
C PRO A 74 -32.69 -10.06 -20.76
N PHE A 75 -32.77 -9.89 -19.44
CA PHE A 75 -32.58 -10.99 -18.49
C PHE A 75 -33.60 -12.10 -18.73
#